data_AF-A0A150RLA6-F1
#
_entry.id   AF-A0A150RLA6-F1
#
_cell.length_a   1.000
_cell.length_b   1.000
_cell.length_c   1.000
_cell.angle_alpha   90.00
_cell.angle_beta   90.00
_cell.angle_gamma   90.00
#
_symmetry.space_group_name_H-M   'P 1'
#
loop_
_entity.id
_entity.type
_entity.pdbx_description
1 polymer ?
#
loop_
_entity_poly.entity_id
_entity_poly.type
_entity_poly.pdbx_seq_one_letter_code
_entity_poly.pdbx_strand_id
1 'polypeptide(L)'
;MEPILIAKCAPCHTRADPASGFAITYASSQLPANSALCISVDPDTGETVTLTQGACAIVRVHDPDATRRMPRNQGCTGDPALDIANPACLTEAEQQTLIDWINDGQFE
;
A
#
# COMPACT_ATOMS: atom_id res chain seq x y z
N MET A 1 1.06 15.56 -2.71
CA MET A 1 1.77 14.37 -2.16
C MET A 1 1.65 14.29 -0.64
N GLU A 2 1.17 13.15 -0.16
CA GLU A 2 0.84 12.93 1.25
C GLU A 2 2.08 12.72 2.15
N PRO A 3 2.22 13.44 3.28
CA PRO A 3 3.38 13.30 4.19
C PRO A 3 3.64 11.87 4.68
N ILE A 4 2.60 11.06 4.85
CA ILE A 4 2.74 9.68 5.35
C ILE A 4 3.51 8.78 4.38
N LEU A 5 3.37 8.99 3.06
CA LEU A 5 4.09 8.20 2.05
C LEU A 5 5.59 8.46 2.13
N ILE A 6 5.97 9.70 2.42
CA ILE A 6 7.37 10.08 2.62
C ILE A 6 7.89 9.47 3.92
N ALA A 7 7.13 9.57 5.00
CA ALA A 7 7.57 9.10 6.32
C ALA A 7 7.69 7.57 6.41
N LYS A 8 6.77 6.83 5.80
CA LYS A 8 6.59 5.38 6.05
C LYS A 8 6.98 4.51 4.86
N CYS A 9 6.84 5.01 3.64
CA CYS A 9 7.06 4.22 2.42
C CYS A 9 8.40 4.57 1.73
N ALA A 10 8.80 5.84 1.76
CA ALA A 10 10.02 6.31 1.08
C ALA A 10 11.34 5.61 1.47
N PRO A 11 11.53 5.06 2.69
CA PRO A 11 12.73 4.29 3.01
C PRO A 11 12.97 3.08 2.10
N CYS A 12 11.91 2.52 1.49
CA CYS A 12 11.98 1.36 0.59
C CYS A 12 11.44 1.62 -0.83
N HIS A 13 10.63 2.68 -1.00
CA HIS A 13 9.97 3.04 -2.24
C HIS A 13 10.47 4.41 -2.72
N THR A 14 11.25 4.43 -3.80
CA THR A 14 11.76 5.67 -4.39
C THR A 14 10.66 6.42 -5.17
N ARG A 15 10.93 7.66 -5.54
CA ARG A 15 10.05 8.50 -6.37
C ARG A 15 10.26 8.33 -7.88
N ALA A 16 11.26 7.56 -8.26
CA ALA A 16 11.63 7.30 -9.63
C ALA A 16 12.01 5.83 -9.77
N ASP A 17 11.86 5.30 -10.98
CA ASP A 17 12.24 3.94 -11.26
C ASP A 17 13.76 3.71 -11.13
N PRO A 18 14.20 2.53 -10.64
CA PRO A 18 13.34 1.46 -10.12
C PRO A 18 12.94 1.73 -8.67
N ALA A 19 11.65 1.95 -8.43
CA ALA A 19 11.09 1.77 -7.10
C ALA A 19 10.73 0.29 -6.96
N SER A 20 10.97 -0.34 -5.81
CA SER A 20 10.75 -1.79 -5.58
C SER A 20 9.27 -2.22 -5.78
N GLY A 21 8.78 -2.22 -7.02
CA GLY A 21 7.40 -2.49 -7.43
C GLY A 21 6.46 -1.27 -7.51
N PHE A 22 6.71 -0.20 -6.73
CA PHE A 22 5.79 0.93 -6.59
C PHE A 22 6.54 2.22 -6.28
N ALA A 23 6.39 3.26 -7.10
CA ALA A 23 6.86 4.61 -6.80
C ALA A 23 5.80 5.37 -6.00
N ILE A 24 6.21 6.14 -5.00
CA ILE A 24 5.28 6.93 -4.16
C ILE A 24 4.76 8.20 -4.86
N THR A 25 4.21 8.03 -6.06
CA THR A 25 3.57 9.08 -6.87
C THR A 25 2.14 8.67 -7.20
N TYR A 26 1.26 9.66 -7.42
CA TYR A 26 -0.13 9.37 -7.79
C TYR A 26 -0.21 8.62 -9.12
N ALA A 27 0.52 9.07 -10.14
CA ALA A 27 0.55 8.40 -11.43
C ALA A 27 0.96 6.92 -11.33
N SER A 28 1.95 6.59 -10.48
CA SER A 28 2.34 5.19 -10.24
C SER A 28 1.27 4.41 -9.49
N SER A 29 0.57 5.01 -8.51
CA SER A 29 -0.46 4.31 -7.75
C SER A 29 -1.66 3.89 -8.59
N GLN A 30 -1.92 4.56 -9.70
CA GLN A 30 -2.99 4.23 -10.63
C GLN A 30 -2.61 3.16 -11.67
N LEU A 31 -1.32 2.80 -11.79
CA LEU A 31 -0.89 1.74 -12.70
C LEU A 31 -1.37 0.37 -12.23
N PRO A 32 -1.59 -0.61 -13.13
CA PRO A 32 -1.86 -1.98 -12.75
C PRO A 32 -0.74 -2.57 -11.87
N ALA A 33 -1.11 -3.27 -10.81
CA ALA A 33 -0.16 -4.00 -9.98
C ALA A 33 0.42 -5.22 -10.72
N ASN A 34 1.70 -5.49 -10.53
CA ASN A 34 2.41 -6.61 -11.17
C ASN A 34 2.51 -7.86 -10.27
N SER A 35 1.50 -8.10 -9.43
CA SER A 35 1.52 -9.12 -8.38
C SER A 35 0.24 -9.95 -8.39
N ALA A 36 0.37 -11.28 -8.36
CA ALA A 36 -0.76 -12.19 -8.28
C ALA A 36 -1.61 -12.04 -7.00
N LEU A 37 -1.03 -11.50 -5.92
CA LEU A 37 -1.77 -11.14 -4.69
C LEU A 37 -2.75 -9.98 -4.90
N CYS A 38 -2.59 -9.24 -5.99
CA CYS A 38 -3.31 -8.01 -6.27
C CYS A 38 -4.27 -8.23 -7.45
N ILE A 39 -4.90 -9.40 -7.44
CA ILE A 39 -5.94 -9.82 -8.34
C ILE A 39 -7.20 -10.00 -7.50
N SER A 40 -8.30 -9.35 -7.88
CA SER A 40 -9.61 -9.52 -7.25
C SER A 40 -10.61 -10.04 -8.27
N VAL A 41 -11.72 -10.60 -7.78
CA VAL A 41 -12.86 -10.98 -8.62
C VAL A 41 -13.96 -9.95 -8.37
N ASP A 42 -14.45 -9.34 -9.43
CA ASP A 42 -15.62 -8.47 -9.38
C ASP A 42 -16.84 -9.30 -8.94
N PRO A 43 -17.51 -8.94 -7.82
CA PRO A 43 -18.61 -9.73 -7.29
C PRO A 43 -19.87 -9.69 -8.16
N ASP A 44 -20.03 -8.66 -9.00
CA ASP A 44 -21.20 -8.48 -9.86
C ASP A 44 -21.04 -9.21 -11.20
N THR A 45 -19.83 -9.20 -11.77
CA THR A 45 -19.56 -9.79 -13.10
C THR A 45 -18.83 -11.13 -13.04
N GLY A 46 -18.17 -11.44 -11.92
CA GLY A 46 -17.27 -12.61 -11.80
C GLY A 46 -15.95 -12.44 -12.55
N GLU A 47 -15.67 -11.26 -13.11
CA GLU A 47 -14.45 -11.01 -13.88
C GLU A 47 -13.25 -10.85 -12.95
N THR A 48 -12.11 -11.38 -13.39
CA THR A 48 -10.83 -11.18 -12.70
C THR A 48 -10.24 -9.83 -13.08
N VAL A 49 -10.09 -8.94 -12.10
CA VAL A 49 -9.51 -7.61 -12.29
C VAL A 49 -8.16 -7.51 -11.57
N THR A 50 -7.20 -6.84 -12.21
CA THR A 50 -5.92 -6.50 -11.58
C THR A 50 -6.10 -5.20 -10.81
N LEU A 51 -5.79 -5.21 -9.51
CA LEU A 51 -5.81 -4.01 -8.68
C LEU A 51 -4.74 -3.01 -9.16
N THR A 52 -4.96 -1.74 -8.87
CA THR A 52 -3.92 -0.72 -9.04
C THR A 52 -2.79 -0.93 -8.03
N GLN A 53 -1.61 -0.36 -8.28
CA GLN A 53 -0.48 -0.44 -7.34
C GLN A 53 -0.83 0.17 -5.98
N GLY A 54 -1.61 1.25 -5.96
CA GLY A 54 -2.13 1.86 -4.73
C GLY A 54 -3.03 0.90 -3.96
N ALA A 55 -4.07 0.36 -4.59
CA ALA A 55 -4.97 -0.60 -3.95
C ALA A 55 -4.23 -1.86 -3.46
N CYS A 56 -3.26 -2.33 -4.25
CA CYS A 56 -2.36 -3.42 -3.89
C CYS A 56 -1.49 -3.09 -2.66
N ALA A 57 -1.11 -1.82 -2.45
CA ALA A 57 -0.31 -1.41 -1.28
C ALA A 57 -1.05 -1.68 0.03
N ILE A 58 -2.37 -1.43 0.10
CA ILE A 58 -3.19 -1.75 1.27
C ILE A 58 -3.28 -3.25 1.50
N VAL A 59 -3.51 -4.04 0.44
CA VAL A 59 -3.48 -5.51 0.52
C VAL A 59 -2.16 -6.00 1.10
N ARG A 60 -1.04 -5.37 0.70
CA ARG A 60 0.31 -5.69 1.20
C ARG A 60 0.52 -5.25 2.65
N VAL A 61 -0.05 -4.14 3.11
CA VAL A 61 0.04 -3.72 4.53
C VAL A 61 -0.63 -4.75 5.44
N HIS A 62 -1.74 -5.33 5.01
CA HIS A 62 -2.51 -6.31 5.78
C HIS A 62 -2.20 -7.78 5.47
N ASP A 63 -1.24 -8.08 4.58
CA ASP A 63 -0.95 -9.46 4.16
C ASP A 63 -0.58 -10.32 5.38
N PRO A 64 -1.23 -11.48 5.63
CA PRO A 64 -0.90 -12.33 6.78
C PRO A 64 0.52 -12.92 6.74
N ASP A 65 1.15 -13.02 5.56
CA ASP A 65 2.51 -13.51 5.38
C ASP A 65 3.53 -12.38 5.54
N ALA A 66 4.33 -12.43 6.61
CA ALA A 66 5.37 -11.45 6.91
C ALA A 66 6.44 -11.30 5.81
N THR A 67 6.62 -12.31 4.94
CA THR A 67 7.54 -12.24 3.79
C THR A 67 6.97 -11.42 2.63
N ARG A 68 5.66 -11.19 2.62
CA ARG A 68 4.93 -10.44 1.59
C ARG A 68 4.35 -9.12 2.11
N ARG A 69 4.17 -9.01 3.43
CA ARG A 69 3.66 -7.84 4.13
C ARG A 69 4.59 -6.64 3.99
N MET A 70 4.00 -5.45 3.92
CA MET A 70 4.70 -4.17 4.00
C MET A 70 4.45 -3.44 5.33
N PRO A 71 5.46 -2.74 5.86
CA PRO A 71 6.85 -2.74 5.42
C PRO A 71 7.58 -4.04 5.79
N ARG A 72 8.34 -4.61 4.84
CA ARG A 72 9.05 -5.88 5.04
C ARG A 72 10.04 -5.79 6.20
N ASN A 73 10.06 -6.84 7.03
CA ASN A 73 11.00 -7.00 8.15
C ASN A 73 10.96 -5.90 9.22
N GLN A 74 9.91 -5.07 9.24
CA GLN A 74 9.74 -4.05 10.28
C GLN A 74 8.95 -4.56 11.48
N GLY A 75 8.49 -5.82 11.47
CA GLY A 75 7.74 -6.39 12.58
C GLY A 75 6.28 -5.92 12.67
N CYS A 76 5.73 -5.36 11.59
CA CYS A 76 4.32 -4.98 11.54
C CYS A 76 3.41 -6.18 11.32
N THR A 77 2.23 -6.14 11.92
CA THR A 77 1.17 -7.13 11.75
C THR A 77 0.10 -6.67 10.75
N GLY A 78 0.02 -5.37 10.50
CA GLY A 78 -1.06 -4.76 9.71
C GLY A 78 -2.28 -4.40 10.57
N ASP A 79 -2.26 -4.73 11.87
CA ASP A 79 -3.27 -4.35 12.85
C ASP A 79 -2.72 -3.19 13.71
N PRO A 80 -3.28 -1.97 13.58
CA PRO A 80 -2.85 -0.80 14.36
C PRO A 80 -2.87 -1.02 15.88
N ALA A 81 -3.78 -1.84 16.40
CA ALA A 81 -3.87 -2.10 17.83
C ALA A 81 -2.70 -2.96 18.33
N LEU A 82 -2.23 -3.90 17.51
CA LEU A 82 -1.05 -4.73 17.81
C LEU A 82 0.27 -4.00 17.51
N ASP A 83 0.24 -3.08 16.55
CA ASP A 83 1.42 -2.39 16.04
C ASP A 83 1.72 -1.06 16.78
N ILE A 84 0.91 -0.68 17.78
CA ILE A 84 0.95 0.65 18.45
C ILE A 84 2.33 1.05 19.01
N ALA A 85 3.12 0.06 19.47
CA ALA A 85 4.44 0.31 20.05
C ALA A 85 5.56 0.43 18.99
N ASN A 86 5.25 0.14 17.71
CA ASN A 86 6.22 0.11 16.64
C ASN A 86 6.07 1.34 15.72
N PRO A 87 6.97 2.33 15.83
CA PRO A 87 6.89 3.56 15.04
C PRO A 87 7.10 3.34 13.53
N ALA A 88 7.59 2.17 13.10
CA ALA A 88 7.71 1.84 11.68
C ALA A 88 6.35 1.45 11.05
N CYS A 89 5.38 1.02 11.87
CA CYS A 89 4.07 0.60 11.38
C CYS A 89 3.12 1.78 11.22
N LEU A 90 2.10 1.58 10.39
CA LEU A 90 1.05 2.57 10.20
C LEU A 90 0.05 2.49 11.36
N THR A 91 -0.26 3.63 11.95
CA THR A 91 -1.42 3.81 12.81
C THR A 91 -2.72 3.71 12.02
N GLU A 92 -3.85 3.55 12.70
CA GLU A 92 -5.18 3.51 12.06
C GLU A 92 -5.44 4.77 11.21
N ALA A 93 -5.13 5.95 11.75
CA ALA A 93 -5.27 7.20 11.02
C ALA A 93 -4.38 7.25 9.77
N GLU A 94 -3.13 6.78 9.85
CA GLU A 94 -2.22 6.73 8.69
C GLU A 94 -2.67 5.72 7.64
N GLN A 95 -3.24 4.57 8.05
CA GLN A 95 -3.83 3.61 7.12
C GLN A 95 -5.04 4.23 6.40
N GLN A 96 -5.90 4.93 7.13
CA GLN A 96 -7.05 5.62 6.54
C GLN A 96 -6.60 6.70 5.55
N THR A 97 -5.62 7.53 5.92
CA THR A 97 -5.03 8.52 5.01
C THR A 97 -4.45 7.88 3.74
N LEU A 98 -3.82 6.69 3.86
CA LEU A 98 -3.33 5.96 2.68
C LEU A 98 -4.49 5.47 1.80
N ILE A 99 -5.56 4.94 2.39
CA ILE A 99 -6.78 4.51 1.69
C ILE A 99 -7.41 5.69 0.95
N ASP A 100 -7.57 6.83 1.63
CA ASP A 100 -8.13 8.04 1.05
C ASP A 100 -7.26 8.53 -0.11
N TRP A 101 -5.94 8.56 0.05
CA TRP A 101 -5.02 8.93 -1.02
C TRP A 101 -5.15 8.04 -2.27
N ILE A 102 -5.33 6.73 -2.08
CA ILE A 102 -5.53 5.77 -3.17
C ILE A 102 -6.86 6.00 -3.88
N ASN A 103 -7.94 6.20 -3.12
CA ASN A 103 -9.30 6.29 -3.62
C ASN A 103 -9.60 7.64 -4.28
N ASP A 104 -9.09 8.72 -3.70
CA ASP A 104 -9.48 10.08 -4.07
C ASP A 104 -8.49 10.70 -5.07
N GLY A 105 -7.20 10.39 -4.97
CA GLY A 105 -6.18 11.09 -5.77
C GLY A 105 -6.11 12.61 -5.53
N GLN A 106 -6.79 13.14 -4.52
CA GLN A 106 -7.30 14.53 -4.50
C GLN A 106 -6.36 15.62 -3.97
N PHE A 107 -5.03 15.45 -3.96
CA PHE A 107 -4.15 16.59 -3.65
C PHE A 107 -2.92 16.68 -4.56
N GLU A 108 -3.15 16.67 -5.87
CA GLU A 108 -2.31 17.35 -6.87
C GLU A 108 -3.15 18.17 -7.85
#